data_AF-A0A0R2LT51-F1
#
_entry.id   AF-A0A0R2LT51-F1
#
_cell.length_a   1.000
_cell.length_b   1.000
_cell.length_c   1.000
_cell.angle_alpha   90.00
_cell.angle_beta   90.00
_cell.angle_gamma   90.00
#
_symmetry.space_group_name_H-M   'P 1'
#
loop_
_entity.id
_entity.type
_entity.pdbx_description
1 polymer ?
#
loop_
_entity_poly.entity_id
_entity_poly.type
_entity_poly.pdbx_seq_one_letter_code
_entity_poly.pdbx_strand_id
1 'polypeptide(L)'
;MAENASKKKQSWWAPAQKHLMTATGYMIPFVVAGGIIFALAVMLSGKPSVPTTGNLGKLASIGSAGLALFIPALGGYIAFSMADRPGLAPGFITAYLATQIHAGFIGGIIGGIMAGFAVKYLKKIKVPNNYRTLTTIFLSSI
;
A
#
# COMPACT_ATOMS: atom_id res chain seq x y z
N MET A 1 10.77 42.60 10.89
CA MET A 1 9.80 41.64 11.46
C MET A 1 8.56 41.63 10.56
N ALA A 2 8.49 40.70 9.62
CA ALA A 2 7.31 40.51 8.76
C ALA A 2 6.82 39.07 8.96
N GLU A 3 6.25 38.81 10.13
CA GLU A 3 5.45 37.63 10.40
C GLU A 3 4.06 37.86 9.78
N ASN A 4 3.94 37.56 8.50
CA ASN A 4 2.63 37.37 7.87
C ASN A 4 2.61 35.96 7.29
N ALA A 5 2.49 34.99 8.20
CA ALA A 5 2.27 33.60 7.90
C ALA A 5 0.98 33.46 7.09
N SER A 6 1.13 33.16 5.79
CA SER A 6 0.06 32.82 4.89
C SER A 6 -0.84 31.75 5.50
N LYS A 7 -2.03 32.12 5.99
CA LYS A 7 -3.15 31.20 6.26
C LYS A 7 -3.56 30.55 4.94
N LYS A 8 -2.88 29.47 4.58
CA LYS A 8 -3.21 28.65 3.40
C LYS A 8 -4.55 27.97 3.70
N LYS A 9 -5.60 28.43 3.01
CA LYS A 9 -6.96 27.85 2.96
C LYS A 9 -6.87 26.32 2.92
N GLN A 10 -7.21 25.65 4.01
CA GLN A 10 -7.08 24.20 4.13
C GLN A 10 -7.99 23.54 3.10
N SER A 11 -7.38 22.97 2.06
CA SER A 11 -8.06 22.30 0.95
C SER A 11 -8.91 21.15 1.51
N TRP A 12 -10.14 21.00 1.03
CA TRP A 12 -11.01 19.86 1.32
C TRP A 12 -10.37 18.49 0.95
N TRP A 13 -9.32 18.51 0.10
CA TRP A 13 -8.51 17.36 -0.29
C TRP A 13 -7.30 17.09 0.61
N ALA A 14 -6.98 18.00 1.53
CA ALA A 14 -5.82 17.88 2.42
C ALA A 14 -5.77 16.57 3.23
N PRO A 15 -6.90 16.00 3.70
CA PRO A 15 -6.88 14.69 4.40
C PRO A 15 -6.45 13.55 3.47
N ALA A 16 -7.01 13.48 2.26
CA ALA A 16 -6.66 12.45 1.28
C ALA A 16 -5.19 12.56 0.85
N GLN A 17 -4.68 13.79 0.65
CA GLN A 17 -3.28 14.02 0.35
C GLN A 17 -2.36 13.52 1.47
N LYS A 18 -2.72 13.73 2.74
CA LYS A 18 -1.93 13.25 3.88
C LYS A 18 -1.85 11.72 3.93
N HIS A 19 -2.96 11.04 3.66
CA HIS A 19 -3.01 9.58 3.57
C HIS A 19 -2.13 9.05 2.44
N LEU A 20 -2.18 9.70 1.28
CA LEU A 20 -1.32 9.37 0.14
C LEU A 20 0.16 9.59 0.46
N MET A 21 0.53 10.73 1.05
CA MET A 21 1.93 11.03 1.41
C MET A 21 2.50 9.99 2.38
N THR A 22 1.68 9.54 3.33
CA THR A 22 2.07 8.48 4.27
C THR A 22 2.31 7.17 3.52
N ALA A 23 1.36 6.76 2.67
CA ALA A 23 1.46 5.53 1.90
C ALA A 23 2.64 5.53 0.92
N THR A 24 2.92 6.65 0.27
CA THR A 24 4.08 6.76 -0.63
C THR A 24 5.40 6.59 0.12
N GLY A 25 5.51 7.06 1.37
CA GLY A 25 6.70 6.82 2.19
C GLY A 25 6.94 5.33 2.44
N TYR A 26 5.87 4.59 2.73
CA TYR A 26 5.94 3.16 3.01
C TYR A 26 6.07 2.26 1.77
N MET A 27 5.69 2.74 0.58
CA MET A 27 5.86 1.96 -0.67
C MET A 27 7.30 2.04 -1.22
N ILE A 28 8.01 3.15 -0.97
CA ILE A 28 9.36 3.40 -1.52
C ILE A 28 10.33 2.22 -1.25
N PRO A 29 10.41 1.66 -0.03
CA PRO A 29 11.28 0.52 0.24
C PRO A 29 11.02 -0.70 -0.67
N PHE A 30 9.77 -0.95 -1.06
CA PHE A 30 9.43 -2.06 -1.96
C PHE A 30 9.95 -1.83 -3.36
N VAL A 31 9.72 -0.63 -3.90
CA VAL A 31 10.15 -0.25 -5.25
C VAL A 31 11.68 -0.22 -5.33
N VAL A 32 12.33 0.38 -4.34
CA VAL A 32 13.78 0.51 -4.31
C VAL A 32 14.44 -0.85 -4.17
N ALA A 33 14.01 -1.69 -3.21
CA ALA A 33 14.56 -3.03 -3.04
C ALA A 33 14.33 -3.92 -4.28
N GLY A 34 13.10 -3.92 -4.81
CA GLY A 34 12.75 -4.70 -6.01
C GLY A 34 13.56 -4.27 -7.24
N GLY A 35 13.66 -2.95 -7.47
CA GLY A 35 14.40 -2.38 -8.59
C GLY A 35 15.89 -2.67 -8.55
N ILE A 36 16.53 -2.54 -7.38
CA ILE A 36 17.96 -2.82 -7.23
C ILE A 36 18.25 -4.30 -7.49
N ILE A 37 17.48 -5.22 -6.89
CA ILE A 37 17.67 -6.67 -7.09
C ILE A 37 17.42 -7.05 -8.56
N PHE A 38 16.37 -6.50 -9.17
CA PHE A 38 16.04 -6.74 -10.58
C PHE A 38 17.17 -6.24 -11.51
N ALA A 39 17.66 -5.03 -11.27
CA ALA A 39 18.75 -4.44 -12.05
C ALA A 39 20.04 -5.27 -11.94
N LEU A 40 20.39 -5.72 -10.73
CA LEU A 40 21.56 -6.59 -10.53
C LEU A 40 21.41 -7.93 -11.26
N ALA A 41 20.22 -8.53 -11.24
CA ALA A 41 19.97 -9.78 -11.94
C ALA A 41 20.13 -9.64 -13.48
N VAL A 42 19.62 -8.54 -14.06
CA VAL A 42 19.77 -8.26 -15.49
C VAL A 42 21.21 -7.90 -15.84
N MET A 43 21.87 -7.08 -15.02
CA MET A 43 23.27 -6.68 -15.24
C MET A 43 24.21 -7.88 -15.25
N LEU A 44 24.05 -8.81 -14.30
CA LEU A 44 24.87 -10.03 -14.21
C LEU A 44 24.52 -11.08 -15.27
N SER A 45 23.37 -10.95 -15.94
CA SER A 45 22.96 -11.82 -17.06
C SER A 45 23.82 -11.58 -18.32
N GLY A 46 24.41 -10.39 -18.46
CA GLY A 46 25.24 -10.02 -19.63
C GLY A 46 24.48 -9.95 -20.96
N LYS A 47 23.15 -10.09 -20.93
CA LYS A 47 22.24 -10.01 -22.07
C LYS A 47 21.26 -8.86 -21.85
N PRO A 48 20.83 -8.16 -22.92
CA PRO A 48 19.77 -7.15 -22.85
C PRO A 48 18.38 -7.81 -22.70
N SER A 49 18.27 -8.81 -21.83
CA SER A 49 17.04 -9.54 -21.56
C SER A 49 16.98 -9.98 -20.11
N VAL A 50 15.75 -10.07 -19.59
CA VAL A 50 15.50 -10.60 -18.25
C VAL A 50 15.93 -12.07 -18.22
N PRO A 51 16.84 -12.48 -17.32
CA PRO A 51 17.22 -13.88 -17.22
C PRO A 51 15.99 -14.72 -16.83
N THR A 52 15.68 -15.76 -17.59
CA THR A 52 14.52 -16.63 -17.35
C THR A 52 14.89 -17.98 -16.76
N THR A 53 16.18 -18.33 -16.76
CA THR A 53 16.69 -19.64 -16.33
C THR A 53 17.83 -19.49 -15.32
N GLY A 54 17.96 -20.48 -14.44
CA GLY A 54 19.01 -20.52 -13.42
C GLY A 54 18.81 -19.55 -12.24
N ASN A 55 19.87 -19.39 -11.43
CA ASN A 55 19.83 -18.59 -10.20
C ASN A 55 19.60 -17.10 -10.47
N LEU A 56 20.10 -16.59 -11.60
CA LEU A 56 19.87 -15.21 -12.05
C LEU A 56 18.40 -14.95 -12.38
N GLY A 57 17.69 -15.92 -12.98
CA GLY A 57 16.25 -15.77 -13.25
C GLY A 57 15.40 -15.78 -11.98
N LYS A 58 15.78 -16.55 -10.97
CA LYS A 58 15.15 -16.48 -9.64
C LYS A 58 15.37 -15.12 -8.99
N LEU A 59 16.57 -14.56 -9.10
CA LEU A 59 16.90 -13.23 -8.58
C LEU A 59 16.09 -12.13 -9.28
N ALA A 60 15.98 -12.19 -10.62
CA ALA A 60 15.12 -11.29 -11.38
C ALA A 60 13.65 -11.44 -10.98
N SER A 61 13.18 -12.67 -10.76
CA SER A 61 11.80 -12.92 -10.30
C SER A 61 11.53 -12.26 -8.95
N ILE A 62 12.45 -12.37 -7.98
CA ILE A 62 12.35 -11.69 -6.69
C ILE A 62 12.28 -10.17 -6.86
N GLY A 63 13.16 -9.60 -7.69
CA GLY A 63 13.14 -8.17 -7.99
C GLY A 63 11.82 -7.72 -8.64
N SER A 64 11.31 -8.49 -9.61
CA SER A 64 10.03 -8.21 -10.26
C SER A 64 8.84 -8.33 -9.31
N ALA A 65 8.88 -9.26 -8.35
CA ALA A 65 7.86 -9.36 -7.32
C ALA A 65 7.88 -8.14 -6.39
N GLY A 66 9.07 -7.71 -5.96
CA GLY A 66 9.23 -6.48 -5.15
C GLY A 66 8.69 -5.25 -5.87
N LEU A 67 8.96 -5.14 -7.17
CA LEU A 67 8.36 -4.11 -8.02
C LEU A 67 6.83 -4.27 -8.07
N ALA A 68 6.29 -5.45 -8.35
CA ALA A 68 4.84 -5.68 -8.45
C ALA A 68 4.06 -5.38 -7.15
N LEU A 69 4.71 -5.49 -5.99
CA LEU A 69 4.10 -5.22 -4.68
C LEU A 69 3.89 -3.73 -4.41
N PHE A 70 4.38 -2.82 -5.25
CA PHE A 70 4.25 -1.37 -4.99
C PHE A 70 2.79 -0.89 -4.90
N ILE A 71 1.90 -1.38 -5.78
CA ILE A 71 0.47 -1.01 -5.78
C ILE A 71 -0.25 -1.59 -4.54
N PRO A 72 -0.12 -2.90 -4.24
CA PRO A 72 -0.63 -3.46 -2.99
C PRO A 72 -0.12 -2.72 -1.75
N ALA A 73 1.18 -2.41 -1.68
CA ALA A 73 1.77 -1.67 -0.57
C ALA A 73 1.14 -0.28 -0.44
N LEU A 74 1.06 0.48 -1.52
CA LEU A 74 0.42 1.78 -1.51
C LEU A 74 -1.03 1.71 -1.02
N GLY A 75 -1.87 0.82 -1.56
CA GLY A 75 -3.26 0.69 -1.13
C GLY A 75 -3.42 0.22 0.32
N GLY A 76 -2.57 -0.72 0.76
CA GLY A 76 -2.48 -1.18 2.14
C GLY A 76 -2.17 -0.06 3.11
N TYR A 77 -1.16 0.77 2.80
CA TYR A 77 -0.75 1.87 3.66
C TYR A 77 -1.69 3.08 3.59
N ILE A 78 -2.43 3.27 2.48
CA ILE A 78 -3.55 4.22 2.43
C ILE A 78 -4.62 3.80 3.45
N ALA A 79 -5.08 2.54 3.37
CA ALA A 79 -6.10 2.03 4.27
C ALA A 79 -5.62 2.04 5.74
N PHE A 80 -4.36 1.68 5.98
CA PHE A 80 -3.70 1.79 7.28
C PHE A 80 -3.75 3.21 7.84
N SER A 81 -3.41 4.21 7.03
CA SER A 81 -3.41 5.59 7.50
C SER A 81 -4.82 6.12 7.86
N MET A 82 -5.89 5.44 7.42
CA MET A 82 -7.28 5.82 7.68
C MET A 82 -7.91 5.02 8.83
N ALA A 83 -7.55 3.74 8.97
CA ALA A 83 -8.19 2.78 9.87
C ALA A 83 -7.20 2.02 10.76
N ASP A 84 -5.95 2.48 10.88
CA ASP A 84 -4.84 1.85 11.58
C ASP A 84 -4.55 0.43 11.07
N ARG A 85 -3.92 -0.40 11.89
CA ARG A 85 -3.53 -1.78 11.55
C ARG A 85 -4.65 -2.66 10.96
N PRO A 86 -5.91 -2.59 11.43
CA PRO A 86 -7.01 -3.37 10.84
C PRO A 86 -7.32 -3.02 9.38
N GLY A 87 -6.90 -1.84 8.92
CA GLY A 87 -7.02 -1.42 7.53
C GLY A 87 -6.01 -2.06 6.58
N LEU A 88 -4.89 -2.59 7.09
CA LEU A 88 -3.78 -3.07 6.26
C LEU A 88 -4.21 -4.19 5.31
N ALA A 89 -4.66 -5.32 5.87
CA ALA A 89 -5.03 -6.50 5.08
C ALA A 89 -6.07 -6.20 3.99
N PRO A 90 -7.23 -5.57 4.29
CA PRO A 90 -8.20 -5.24 3.26
C PRO A 90 -7.68 -4.22 2.24
N GLY A 91 -6.83 -3.27 2.65
CA GLY A 91 -6.17 -2.34 1.72
C GLY A 91 -5.22 -3.04 0.75
N PHE A 92 -4.40 -3.97 1.24
CA PHE A 92 -3.49 -4.77 0.41
C PHE A 92 -4.26 -5.65 -0.58
N ILE A 93 -5.31 -6.34 -0.12
CA ILE A 93 -6.12 -7.25 -0.95
C ILE A 93 -6.86 -6.47 -2.05
N THR A 94 -7.51 -5.37 -1.71
CA THR A 94 -8.24 -4.55 -2.69
C THR A 94 -7.31 -3.95 -3.74
N ALA A 95 -6.14 -3.46 -3.32
CA ALA A 95 -5.15 -2.90 -4.24
C ALA A 95 -4.44 -3.98 -5.07
N TYR A 96 -4.24 -5.18 -4.53
CA TYR A 96 -3.78 -6.33 -5.31
C TYR A 96 -4.83 -6.74 -6.36
N LEU A 97 -6.10 -6.80 -5.99
CA LEU A 97 -7.16 -7.12 -6.95
C LEU A 97 -7.27 -6.06 -8.06
N ALA A 98 -7.03 -4.79 -7.74
CA ALA A 98 -6.98 -3.71 -8.72
C ALA A 98 -5.91 -3.93 -9.82
N THR A 99 -4.80 -4.61 -9.51
CA THR A 99 -3.80 -4.97 -10.53
C THR A 99 -4.26 -6.13 -11.40
N GLN A 100 -5.04 -7.07 -10.86
CA GLN A 100 -5.59 -8.22 -11.60
C GLN A 100 -6.68 -7.81 -12.59
N ILE A 101 -7.51 -6.83 -12.24
CA ILE A 101 -8.59 -6.34 -13.11
C ILE A 101 -8.13 -5.24 -14.10
N HIS A 102 -6.83 -5.03 -14.25
CA HIS A 102 -6.23 -3.97 -15.08
C HIS A 102 -6.66 -2.54 -14.73
N ALA A 103 -7.16 -2.29 -13.51
CA ALA A 103 -7.44 -0.94 -13.03
C ALA A 103 -6.15 -0.17 -12.65
N GLY A 104 -5.05 -0.89 -12.48
CA GLY A 104 -3.70 -0.33 -12.31
C GLY A 104 -3.54 0.51 -11.05
N PHE A 105 -2.65 1.51 -11.12
CA PHE A 105 -2.29 2.35 -9.98
C PHE A 105 -3.47 3.14 -9.40
N ILE A 106 -4.31 3.72 -10.27
CA ILE A 106 -5.49 4.49 -9.84
C ILE A 106 -6.50 3.58 -9.16
N GLY A 107 -6.73 2.38 -9.69
CA GLY A 107 -7.54 1.36 -9.02
C GLY A 107 -7.03 1.00 -7.63
N GLY A 108 -5.70 0.90 -7.46
CA GLY A 108 -5.07 0.67 -6.16
C GLY A 108 -5.30 1.78 -5.14
N ILE A 109 -5.23 3.05 -5.58
CA ILE A 109 -5.54 4.21 -4.73
C ILE A 109 -7.01 4.16 -4.28
N ILE A 110 -7.92 4.02 -5.24
CA ILE A 110 -9.36 4.03 -4.97
C ILE A 110 -9.73 2.84 -4.07
N GLY A 111 -9.20 1.65 -4.37
CA GLY A 111 -9.38 0.44 -3.57
C GLY A 111 -8.89 0.60 -2.14
N GLY A 112 -7.68 1.16 -1.95
CA GLY A 112 -7.13 1.43 -0.62
C GLY A 112 -7.98 2.42 0.20
N ILE A 113 -8.48 3.48 -0.44
CA ILE A 113 -9.39 4.45 0.21
C ILE A 113 -10.72 3.78 0.59
N MET A 114 -11.31 3.00 -0.32
CA MET A 114 -12.56 2.28 -0.07
C MET A 114 -12.41 1.27 1.07
N ALA A 115 -11.33 0.50 1.09
CA ALA A 115 -11.01 -0.43 2.17
C ALA A 115 -10.84 0.30 3.51
N GLY A 116 -10.10 1.43 3.52
CA GLY A 116 -9.92 2.26 4.70
C GLY A 116 -11.24 2.78 5.26
N PHE A 117 -12.14 3.26 4.40
CA PHE A 117 -13.49 3.67 4.83
C PHE A 117 -14.29 2.48 5.36
N ALA A 118 -14.32 1.36 4.65
CA ALA A 118 -15.07 0.17 5.06
C ALA A 118 -14.68 -0.30 6.47
N VAL A 119 -13.38 -0.41 6.76
CA VAL A 119 -12.88 -0.81 8.08
C VAL A 119 -13.19 0.25 9.14
N LYS A 120 -13.07 1.54 8.80
CA LYS A 120 -13.41 2.64 9.72
C LYS A 120 -14.90 2.63 10.09
N TYR A 121 -15.78 2.27 9.16
CA TYR A 121 -17.20 2.08 9.44
C TYR A 121 -17.44 0.84 10.30
N LEU A 122 -16.75 -0.26 10.02
CA LEU A 122 -16.86 -1.50 10.81
C LEU A 122 -16.47 -1.27 12.28
N LYS A 123 -15.43 -0.47 12.55
CA LYS A 123 -15.02 -0.05 13.90
C LYS A 123 -16.08 0.73 14.67
N LYS A 124 -17.05 1.37 14.00
CA LYS A 124 -18.12 2.14 14.66
C LYS A 124 -19.30 1.27 15.11
N ILE A 125 -19.40 0.04 14.62
CA ILE A 125 -20.51 -0.85 14.99
C ILE A 125 -20.29 -1.30 16.44
N LYS A 126 -21.21 -0.93 17.34
CA LYS A 126 -21.18 -1.35 18.74
C LYS A 126 -21.50 -2.85 18.82
N VAL A 127 -20.52 -3.64 19.21
CA VAL A 127 -20.69 -5.10 19.32
C VAL A 127 -21.09 -5.47 20.75
N PRO A 128 -22.17 -6.26 20.95
CA PRO A 128 -22.61 -6.70 22.27
C PRO A 128 -21.59 -7.62 22.95
N ASN A 129 -21.64 -7.66 24.29
CA ASN A 129 -20.57 -8.18 25.16
C ASN A 129 -20.13 -9.63 24.85
N ASN A 130 -21.02 -10.47 24.28
CA ASN A 130 -20.73 -11.87 23.97
C ASN A 130 -19.72 -12.06 22.82
N TYR A 131 -19.54 -11.06 21.95
CA TYR A 131 -18.63 -11.14 20.80
C TYR A 131 -17.42 -10.21 20.95
N ARG A 132 -17.21 -9.64 22.14
CA ARG A 132 -16.10 -8.70 22.39
C ARG A 132 -14.75 -9.33 22.09
N THR A 133 -14.58 -10.61 22.46
CA THR A 133 -13.37 -11.40 22.17
C THR A 133 -13.09 -11.52 20.68
N LEU A 134 -14.11 -11.78 19.85
CA LEU A 134 -13.95 -11.87 18.39
C LEU A 134 -13.55 -10.51 17.81
N THR A 135 -14.20 -9.42 18.22
CA THR A 135 -13.81 -8.08 17.77
C THR A 135 -12.39 -7.70 18.20
N THR A 136 -11.96 -8.06 19.41
CA THR A 136 -10.59 -7.74 19.86
C THR A 136 -9.56 -8.46 18.98
N ILE A 137 -9.80 -9.73 18.66
CA ILE A 137 -8.88 -10.52 17.82
C ILE A 137 -8.86 -10.00 16.37
N PHE A 138 -10.02 -9.85 15.72
CA PHE A 138 -10.09 -9.54 14.29
C PHE A 138 -9.97 -8.04 13.95
N LEU A 139 -10.28 -7.13 14.88
CA LEU A 139 -10.28 -5.68 14.66
C LEU A 139 -9.27 -4.89 15.50
N SER A 140 -8.59 -5.49 16.48
CA SER A 140 -7.57 -4.76 17.27
C SER A 140 -6.24 -5.48 17.44
N SER A 141 -6.15 -6.77 17.06
CA SER A 141 -4.95 -7.58 17.27
C SER A 141 -4.10 -7.81 16.02
N ILE A 142 -4.55 -7.39 14.83
CA ILE A 142 -3.72 -7.16 13.63
C ILE A 142 -3.27 -5.71 13.65
#